data_AF-A0A7G9Z009-F1
#
_entry.id   AF-A0A7G9Z009-F1
#
_cell.length_a   1.000
_cell.length_b   1.000
_cell.length_c   1.000
_cell.angle_alpha   90.00
_cell.angle_beta   90.00
_cell.angle_gamma   90.00
#
_symmetry.space_group_name_H-M   'P 1'
#
loop_
_entity.id
_entity.type
_entity.pdbx_description
1 polymer ?
#
loop_
_entity_poly.entity_id
_entity_poly.type
_entity_poly.pdbx_seq_one_letter_code
_entity_poly.pdbx_strand_id
1 'polypeptide(L)' 'MKKKLVEMQIPIEEVENIDELVSEGYYGCRSDAIRDIIRRGATYLRLRYTVPNG' A
#
# COMPACT_ATOMS: atom_id res chain seq x y z
N MET A 1 -17.49 -7.04 -4.99
CA MET A 1 -16.13 -7.31 -4.47
C MET A 1 -16.21 -7.36 -2.95
N LYS A 2 -15.75 -8.44 -2.29
CA LYS A 2 -15.78 -8.53 -0.82
C LYS A 2 -14.67 -7.64 -0.25
N LYS A 3 -15.02 -6.74 0.68
CA LYS A 3 -14.07 -5.91 1.44
C LYS A 3 -14.01 -6.44 2.87
N LYS A 4 -12.81 -6.46 3.46
CA LYS A 4 -12.60 -6.77 4.88
C LYS A 4 -11.88 -5.58 5.51
N LEU A 5 -12.42 -5.07 6.60
CA LEU A 5 -11.72 -4.08 7.42
C LEU A 5 -10.65 -4.78 8.23
N VAL A 6 -9.47 -4.18 8.29
CA VAL A 6 -8.34 -4.66 9.06
C VAL A 6 -7.78 -3.47 9.83
N GLU A 7 -7.43 -3.70 11.09
CA GLU A 7 -6.65 -2.76 11.88
C GLU A 7 -5.17 -3.09 11.71
N MET A 8 -4.34 -2.05 11.56
CA MET A 8 -2.91 -2.19 11.36
C MET A 8 -2.20 -1.08 12.13
N GLN A 9 -1.15 -1.44 12.87
CA GLN A 9 -0.23 -0.47 13.44
C GLN A 9 0.83 -0.14 12.40
N ILE A 10 1.00 1.15 12.15
CA ILE A 10 1.98 1.70 11.20
C ILE A 10 2.75 2.78 11.97
N PRO A 11 4.09 2.89 11.80
CA PRO A 11 4.84 4.03 12.31
C PRO A 11 4.20 5.36 11.90
N ILE A 12 4.22 6.34 12.79
CA ILE A 12 3.52 7.61 12.56
C ILE A 12 4.09 8.34 11.34
N GLU A 13 5.40 8.26 11.13
CA GLU A 13 6.11 8.90 10.03
C GLU A 13 5.65 8.35 8.68
N GLU A 14 5.36 7.05 8.60
CA GLU A 14 4.83 6.43 7.37
C GLU A 14 3.37 6.84 7.11
N VAL A 15 2.59 7.09 8.17
CA VAL A 15 1.24 7.63 8.03
C VAL A 15 1.30 9.08 7.54
N GLU A 16 2.22 9.88 8.06
CA GLU A 16 2.44 11.26 7.62
C GLU A 16 2.87 11.32 6.14
N ASN A 17 3.77 10.43 5.70
CA ASN A 17 4.13 10.31 4.28
C ASN A 17 2.90 10.02 3.40
N ILE A 18 2.00 9.14 3.84
CA ILE A 18 0.78 8.83 3.10
C ILE A 18 -0.17 10.03 3.09
N ASP A 19 -0.27 10.74 4.20
CA ASP A 19 -1.11 11.93 4.31
C ASP A 19 -0.62 13.07 3.43
N GLU A 20 0.69 13.25 3.30
CA GLU A 20 1.30 14.18 2.35
C GLU A 20 0.84 13.88 0.92
N LEU A 21 0.94 12.62 0.48
CA LEU A 21 0.49 12.20 -0.85
C LEU A 21 -1.01 12.47 -1.10
N VAL A 22 -1.85 12.32 -0.07
CA VAL A 22 -3.27 12.64 -0.17
C VAL A 22 -3.47 14.16 -0.26
N SER A 23 -2.74 14.93 0.55
CA SER A 23 -2.85 16.40 0.59
C SER A 23 -2.37 17.06 -0.70
N GLU A 24 -1.35 16.49 -1.36
CA GLU A 24 -0.85 16.92 -2.66
C GLU A 24 -1.74 16.47 -3.83
N GLY A 25 -2.79 15.70 -3.55
CA GLY A 25 -3.82 15.31 -4.54
C GLY A 25 -3.46 14.09 -5.39
N TYR A 26 -2.38 13.35 -5.07
CA TYR A 26 -2.07 12.08 -5.76
C TYR A 26 -3.12 11.01 -5.50
N TYR A 27 -3.79 11.07 -4.34
CA TYR A 27 -4.86 10.16 -3.98
C TYR A 27 -6.05 10.92 -3.39
N GLY A 28 -7.26 10.46 -3.67
CA GLY A 28 -8.48 11.06 -3.12
C GLY A 28 -8.71 10.75 -1.63
N CYS A 29 -8.10 9.69 -1.10
CA CYS A 29 -8.15 9.37 0.33
C CYS A 29 -7.01 8.42 0.75
N ARG A 30 -6.74 8.38 2.06
CA ARG A 30 -5.74 7.51 2.68
C ARG A 30 -5.95 6.03 2.37
N SER A 31 -7.20 5.58 2.34
CA SER A 31 -7.53 4.16 2.06
C SER A 31 -7.15 3.73 0.64
N ASP A 32 -7.25 4.64 -0.34
CA ASP A 32 -6.87 4.33 -1.71
C ASP A 32 -5.35 4.36 -1.89
N ALA A 33 -4.67 5.32 -1.24
CA ALA A 33 -3.21 5.36 -1.18
C ALA A 33 -2.62 4.07 -0.57
N ILE A 34 -3.09 3.66 0.61
CA ILE A 34 -2.67 2.42 1.27
C ILE A 34 -2.94 1.20 0.38
N ARG A 35 -4.11 1.14 -0.26
CA ARG A 35 -4.46 0.03 -1.15
C ARG A 35 -3.50 -0.07 -2.33
N ASP A 36 -3.15 1.06 -2.94
CA ASP A 36 -2.23 1.08 -4.09
C ASP A 36 -0.81 0.68 -3.67
N ILE A 37 -0.32 1.21 -2.54
CA ILE A 37 0.98 0.83 -1.97
C ILE A 37 1.06 -0.68 -1.71
N ILE A 38 0.07 -1.26 -1.04
CA ILE A 38 0.00 -2.71 -0.80
C ILE A 38 0.01 -3.49 -2.12
N ARG A 39 -0.76 -3.03 -3.12
CA ARG A 39 -0.84 -3.70 -4.42
C ARG A 39 0.50 -3.67 -5.16
N ARG A 40 1.18 -2.53 -5.18
CA ARG A 40 2.51 -2.37 -5.78
C ARG A 40 3.54 -3.24 -5.06
N GLY A 41 3.57 -3.20 -3.73
CA GLY A 41 4.45 -4.03 -2.91
C GLY A 41 4.24 -5.53 -3.15
N ALA A 42 2.99 -6.00 -3.15
CA ALA A 42 2.67 -7.40 -3.44
C ALA A 42 3.08 -7.83 -4.86
N THR A 43 2.90 -6.95 -5.85
CA THR A 43 3.33 -7.21 -7.23
C THR A 43 4.84 -7.32 -7.32
N TYR A 44 5.56 -6.40 -6.68
CA TYR A 44 7.01 -6.38 -6.62
C TYR A 44 7.60 -7.63 -5.98
N LEU A 45 7.03 -8.05 -4.84
CA LEU A 45 7.45 -9.27 -4.15
C LEU A 45 7.20 -10.49 -5.04
N ARG A 46 6.03 -10.61 -5.66
CA ARG A 46 5.76 -11.73 -6.58
C ARG A 46 6.80 -11.79 -7.69
N LEU A 47 7.09 -10.69 -8.38
CA LEU A 47 8.11 -10.66 -9.43
C LEU A 47 9.48 -11.16 -8.92
N ARG A 48 9.87 -10.78 -7.71
CA ARG A 48 11.12 -11.23 -7.08
C ARG A 48 11.13 -12.70 -6.65
N TYR A 49 9.99 -13.24 -6.24
CA TYR A 49 9.87 -14.64 -5.80
C TYR A 49 9.38 -15.60 -6.90
N THR A 50 9.12 -15.12 -8.12
CA THR A 50 8.74 -15.96 -9.27
C THR A 50 9.97 -16.42 -10.07
N VAL A 51 11.20 -16.20 -9.58
CA VAL A 51 12.34 -16.96 -10.11
C VAL A 51 12.11 -18.40 -9.69
N PRO A 52 11.88 -19.35 -10.63
CA PRO A 52 11.81 -20.74 -10.27
C PRO A 52 13.18 -21.07 -9.65
N ASN A 53 13.18 -21.62 -8.45
CA ASN A 53 14.30 -22.47 -8.07
C ASN A 53 14.28 -23.65 -9.07
N GLY A 54 15.10 -23.54 -10.11
CA GLY A 54 15.33 -24.53 -11.15
C GLY A 54 16.80 -24.54 -11.48
#